data_AF-A0A151F8H3-F1
#
_entry.id   AF-A0A151F8H3-F1
#
_cell.length_a   1.000
_cell.length_b   1.000
_cell.length_c   1.000
_cell.angle_alpha   90.00
_cell.angle_beta   90.00
_cell.angle_gamma   90.00
#
_symmetry.space_group_name_H-M   'P 1'
#
loop_
_entity.id
_entity.type
_entity.pdbx_description
1 polymer ?
#
loop_
_entity_poly.entity_id
_entity_poly.type
_entity_poly.pdbx_seq_one_letter_code
_entity_poly.pdbx_strand_id
1 'polypeptide(L)'
;MNDDIPEEVQDSKKVEESREELIAIFREHWNHARHCENERLWFTNIYAVIVAAILVFVGNAVYSESPDYGSAVLLTLFGFILSIIGFVIIIALSLGYLHHIVDIVVVYYYWNKMEFYKHPRKPVHFGAAHRWFFEITIALFLVLSLSYSNQAEILPELPLIQWIPCPLLWVITFVGIEIVYWKTWEKKYSGKCIEFMNELRNVPKEDYRKDWPTELNTLRKKIFGEI
;
A
#
# COMPACT_ATOMS: atom_id res chain seq x y z
N MET A 1 -30.61 42.16 -32.49
CA MET A 1 -30.37 42.84 -31.21
C MET A 1 -29.73 41.79 -30.34
N ASN A 2 -28.39 41.78 -30.30
CA ASN A 2 -27.67 40.86 -29.43
C ASN A 2 -27.61 41.56 -28.07
N ASP A 3 -28.27 40.97 -27.08
CA ASP A 3 -28.13 41.40 -25.70
C ASP A 3 -26.74 40.96 -25.24
N ASP A 4 -25.78 41.88 -25.28
CA ASP A 4 -24.44 41.66 -24.74
C ASP A 4 -24.56 41.44 -23.23
N ILE A 5 -24.34 40.20 -22.81
CA ILE A 5 -24.32 39.81 -21.39
C ILE A 5 -23.10 40.49 -20.75
N PRO A 6 -23.25 41.16 -19.59
CA PRO A 6 -22.13 41.81 -18.91
C PRO A 6 -21.00 40.82 -18.60
N GLU A 7 -19.76 41.22 -18.88
CA GLU A 7 -18.54 40.41 -18.71
C GLU A 7 -18.40 39.80 -17.29
N GLU A 8 -18.90 40.50 -16.27
CA GLU A 8 -18.93 40.07 -14.86
C GLU A 8 -19.84 38.84 -14.62
N VAL A 9 -20.94 38.73 -15.35
CA VAL A 9 -21.84 37.56 -15.30
C VAL A 9 -21.17 36.36 -15.97
N GLN A 10 -20.35 36.60 -17.00
CA GLN A 10 -19.63 35.54 -17.69
C GLN A 10 -18.48 34.98 -16.86
N ASP A 11 -17.77 35.83 -16.09
CA ASP A 11 -16.69 35.39 -15.19
C ASP A 11 -17.24 34.60 -13.99
N SER A 12 -18.33 35.07 -13.36
CA SER A 12 -18.95 34.34 -12.24
C SER A 12 -19.45 32.94 -12.62
N LYS A 13 -20.06 32.80 -13.80
CA LYS A 13 -20.52 31.50 -14.31
C LYS A 13 -19.35 30.54 -14.56
N LYS A 14 -18.25 31.03 -15.13
CA LYS A 14 -17.04 30.24 -15.40
C LYS A 14 -16.38 29.75 -14.11
N VAL A 15 -16.37 30.59 -13.07
CA VAL A 15 -15.84 30.23 -11.75
C VAL A 15 -16.68 29.12 -11.11
N GLU A 16 -18.01 29.19 -11.20
CA GLU A 16 -18.89 28.16 -10.64
C GLU A 16 -18.76 26.83 -11.40
N GLU A 17 -18.72 26.85 -12.74
CA GLU A 17 -18.49 25.63 -13.55
C GLU A 17 -17.16 24.95 -13.20
N SER A 18 -16.08 25.71 -13.04
CA SER A 18 -14.77 25.16 -12.63
C SER A 18 -14.80 24.57 -11.21
N ARG A 19 -15.58 25.17 -10.31
CA ARG A 19 -15.75 24.68 -8.95
C ARG A 19 -16.50 23.36 -8.92
N GLU A 20 -17.57 23.23 -9.70
CA GLU A 20 -18.33 21.98 -9.81
C GLU A 20 -17.47 20.84 -10.37
N GLU A 21 -16.64 21.13 -11.37
CA GLU A 21 -15.68 20.16 -11.93
C GLU A 21 -14.66 19.69 -10.89
N LEU A 22 -14.08 20.60 -10.12
CA LEU A 22 -13.14 20.25 -9.04
C LEU A 22 -13.82 19.41 -7.94
N ILE A 23 -15.08 19.69 -7.61
CA ILE A 23 -15.86 18.90 -6.64
C ILE A 23 -16.09 17.49 -7.18
N ALA A 24 -16.36 17.34 -8.47
CA ALA A 24 -16.52 16.05 -9.11
C ALA A 24 -15.22 15.23 -9.06
N ILE A 25 -14.09 15.83 -9.46
CA ILE A 25 -12.75 15.22 -9.40
C ILE A 25 -12.40 14.80 -7.97
N PHE A 26 -12.63 15.67 -6.99
CA PHE A 26 -12.43 15.36 -5.57
C PHE A 26 -13.24 14.14 -5.14
N ARG A 27 -14.54 14.12 -5.46
CA ARG A 27 -15.45 13.03 -5.07
C ARG A 27 -15.01 11.71 -5.69
N GLU A 28 -14.55 11.74 -6.94
CA GLU A 28 -14.05 10.57 -7.64
C GLU A 28 -12.80 10.01 -6.96
N HIS A 29 -11.77 10.83 -6.72
CA HIS A 29 -10.56 10.38 -6.03
C HIS A 29 -10.83 9.92 -4.60
N TRP A 30 -11.73 10.59 -3.89
CA TRP A 30 -12.15 10.17 -2.55
C TRP A 30 -12.85 8.81 -2.55
N ASN A 31 -13.71 8.56 -3.53
CA ASN A 31 -14.37 7.27 -3.69
C ASN A 31 -13.35 6.16 -4.03
N HIS A 32 -12.39 6.43 -4.91
CA HIS A 32 -11.33 5.48 -5.23
C HIS A 32 -10.42 5.19 -4.03
N ALA A 33 -10.00 6.20 -3.28
CA ALA A 33 -9.22 6.00 -2.06
C ALA A 33 -9.95 5.10 -1.06
N ARG A 34 -11.24 5.35 -0.79
CA ARG A 34 -12.06 4.49 0.08
C ARG A 34 -12.24 3.08 -0.48
N HIS A 35 -12.34 2.96 -1.80
CA HIS A 35 -12.43 1.66 -2.46
C HIS A 35 -11.16 0.84 -2.22
N CYS A 36 -9.97 1.40 -2.47
CA CYS A 36 -8.69 0.73 -2.20
C CYS A 36 -8.53 0.36 -0.72
N GLU A 37 -8.96 1.22 0.21
CA GLU A 37 -8.94 0.93 1.64
C GLU A 37 -9.83 -0.28 1.98
N ASN A 38 -11.06 -0.30 1.46
CA ASN A 38 -12.00 -1.40 1.64
C ASN A 38 -11.48 -2.71 1.03
N GLU A 39 -10.92 -2.67 -0.19
CA GLU A 39 -10.32 -3.85 -0.82
C GLU A 39 -9.19 -4.42 0.04
N ARG A 40 -8.35 -3.55 0.61
CA ARG A 40 -7.24 -3.96 1.48
C ARG A 40 -7.72 -4.63 2.77
N LEU A 41 -8.79 -4.09 3.37
CA LEU A 41 -9.48 -4.69 4.52
C LEU A 41 -10.08 -6.06 4.19
N TRP A 42 -10.87 -6.14 3.11
CA TRP A 42 -11.51 -7.38 2.68
C TRP A 42 -10.50 -8.46 2.34
N PHE A 43 -9.46 -8.10 1.59
CA PHE A 43 -8.38 -9.02 1.24
C PHE A 43 -7.69 -9.57 2.48
N THR A 44 -7.35 -8.70 3.45
CA THR A 44 -6.70 -9.12 4.70
C THR A 44 -7.60 -10.05 5.51
N ASN A 45 -8.90 -9.76 5.58
CA ASN A 45 -9.87 -10.61 6.29
C ASN A 45 -9.99 -12.00 5.66
N ILE A 46 -10.16 -12.07 4.33
CA ILE A 46 -10.21 -13.35 3.60
C ILE A 46 -8.92 -14.13 3.81
N TYR A 47 -7.78 -13.45 3.67
CA TYR A 47 -6.49 -14.07 3.88
C TYR A 47 -6.32 -14.59 5.33
N ALA A 48 -6.75 -13.84 6.35
CA ALA A 48 -6.69 -14.29 7.74
C ALA A 48 -7.49 -15.59 7.97
N VAL A 49 -8.66 -15.72 7.32
CA VAL A 49 -9.45 -16.97 7.34
C VAL A 49 -8.69 -18.12 6.67
N ILE A 50 -8.03 -17.87 5.53
CA ILE A 50 -7.21 -18.86 4.84
C ILE A 50 -6.03 -19.31 5.74
N VAL A 51 -5.32 -18.36 6.37
CA VAL A 51 -4.24 -18.68 7.31
C VAL A 51 -4.73 -19.55 8.45
N ALA A 52 -5.87 -19.20 9.06
CA ALA A 52 -6.46 -20.00 10.14
C ALA A 52 -6.83 -21.41 9.66
N ALA A 53 -7.41 -21.55 8.47
CA ALA A 53 -7.73 -22.85 7.89
C ALA A 53 -6.47 -23.69 7.67
N ILE A 54 -5.41 -23.13 7.07
CA ILE A 54 -4.13 -23.81 6.88
C ILE A 54 -3.57 -24.30 8.21
N LEU A 55 -3.56 -23.45 9.25
CA LEU A 55 -3.06 -23.83 10.57
C LEU A 55 -3.86 -24.97 11.21
N VAL A 56 -5.18 -24.99 11.04
CA VAL A 56 -6.03 -26.10 11.50
C VAL A 56 -5.70 -27.40 10.76
N PHE A 57 -5.55 -27.36 9.44
CA PHE A 57 -5.19 -28.56 8.66
C PHE A 57 -3.79 -29.07 8.99
N VAL A 58 -2.82 -28.17 9.19
CA VAL A 58 -1.47 -28.51 9.66
C VAL A 58 -1.55 -29.16 11.04
N GLY A 59 -2.31 -28.59 11.97
CA GLY A 59 -2.52 -29.19 13.30
C GLY A 59 -3.11 -30.59 13.22
N ASN A 60 -4.13 -30.80 12.39
CA ASN A 60 -4.74 -32.11 12.19
C ASN A 60 -3.77 -33.12 11.56
N ALA A 61 -2.89 -32.69 10.64
CA ALA A 61 -1.90 -33.56 10.01
C ALA A 61 -0.80 -33.99 10.98
N VAL A 62 -0.39 -33.10 11.89
CA VAL A 62 0.73 -33.32 12.82
C VAL A 62 0.32 -34.05 14.10
N TYR A 63 -0.89 -33.78 14.61
CA TYR A 63 -1.37 -34.34 15.88
C TYR A 63 -2.34 -35.53 15.72
N SER A 64 -2.40 -36.13 14.53
CA SER A 64 -3.13 -37.38 14.31
C SER A 64 -2.40 -38.58 14.92
N GLU A 65 -3.08 -39.72 15.05
CA GLU A 65 -2.47 -40.98 15.54
C GLU A 65 -1.29 -41.44 14.65
N SER A 66 -1.33 -41.09 13.36
CA SER A 66 -0.26 -41.31 12.38
C SER A 66 0.13 -39.98 11.73
N PRO A 67 1.10 -39.23 12.32
CA PRO A 67 1.48 -37.91 11.83
C PRO A 67 1.90 -37.93 10.35
N ASP A 68 1.30 -37.04 9.56
CA ASP A 68 1.63 -36.83 8.15
C ASP A 68 2.38 -35.50 7.98
N TYR A 69 3.68 -35.54 8.25
CA TYR A 69 4.55 -34.38 8.10
C TYR A 69 4.72 -33.95 6.64
N GLY A 70 4.53 -34.86 5.67
CA GLY A 70 4.62 -34.53 4.24
C GLY A 70 3.51 -33.55 3.85
N SER A 71 2.27 -33.85 4.24
CA SER A 71 1.14 -32.92 4.04
C SER A 71 1.32 -31.61 4.82
N ALA A 72 1.84 -31.67 6.04
CA ALA A 72 2.10 -30.47 6.83
C ALA A 72 3.11 -29.53 6.13
N VAL A 73 4.21 -30.07 5.60
CA VAL A 73 5.21 -29.31 4.83
C VAL A 73 4.58 -28.66 3.60
N LEU A 74 3.80 -29.42 2.83
CA LEU A 74 3.15 -28.89 1.63
C LEU A 74 2.20 -27.72 1.95
N LEU A 75 1.39 -27.87 3.00
CA LEU A 75 0.46 -26.85 3.48
C LEU A 75 1.18 -25.59 3.97
N THR A 76 2.26 -25.72 4.72
CA THR A 76 3.01 -24.57 5.23
C THR A 76 3.80 -23.87 4.12
N LEU A 77 4.33 -24.60 3.14
CA LEU A 77 4.95 -24.01 1.95
C LEU A 77 3.93 -23.25 1.11
N PHE A 78 2.73 -23.81 0.94
CA PHE A 78 1.62 -23.12 0.29
C PHE A 78 1.25 -21.83 1.04
N GLY A 79 1.12 -21.90 2.37
CA GLY A 79 0.91 -20.73 3.23
C GLY A 79 2.01 -19.68 3.05
N PHE A 80 3.28 -20.09 3.04
CA PHE A 80 4.42 -19.19 2.83
C PHE A 80 4.36 -18.44 1.50
N ILE A 81 4.09 -19.15 0.40
CA ILE A 81 3.95 -18.54 -0.94
C ILE A 81 2.77 -17.56 -0.96
N LEU A 82 1.62 -17.96 -0.41
CA LEU A 82 0.46 -17.09 -0.30
C LEU A 82 0.76 -15.83 0.52
N SER A 83 1.53 -15.93 1.61
CA SER A 83 1.92 -14.77 2.41
C SER A 83 2.75 -13.76 1.60
N ILE A 84 3.69 -14.23 0.77
CA ILE A 84 4.51 -13.36 -0.09
C ILE A 84 3.62 -12.66 -1.12
N ILE A 85 2.74 -13.41 -1.80
CA ILE A 85 1.79 -12.85 -2.78
C ILE A 85 0.90 -11.81 -2.12
N GLY A 86 0.32 -12.14 -0.96
CA GLY A 86 -0.54 -11.23 -0.21
C GLY A 86 0.18 -9.96 0.22
N PHE A 87 1.45 -10.06 0.64
CA PHE A 87 2.27 -8.90 0.97
C PHE A 87 2.45 -7.96 -0.24
N VAL A 88 2.73 -8.50 -1.42
CA VAL A 88 2.87 -7.72 -2.66
C VAL A 88 1.55 -7.03 -3.04
N ILE A 89 0.42 -7.73 -2.91
CA ILE A 89 -0.92 -7.17 -3.16
C ILE A 89 -1.20 -6.00 -2.20
N ILE A 90 -0.90 -6.14 -0.91
CA ILE A 90 -1.07 -5.08 0.07
C ILE A 90 -0.23 -3.85 -0.26
N ILE A 91 1.01 -4.04 -0.72
CA ILE A 91 1.85 -2.92 -1.18
C ILE A 91 1.18 -2.23 -2.37
N ALA A 92 0.76 -2.99 -3.38
CA ALA A 92 0.12 -2.44 -4.58
C ALA A 92 -1.14 -1.63 -4.24
N LEU A 93 -2.04 -2.18 -3.41
CA LEU A 93 -3.26 -1.48 -2.95
C LEU A 93 -2.92 -0.23 -2.13
N SER A 94 -1.87 -0.30 -1.31
CA SER A 94 -1.44 0.85 -0.49
C SER A 94 -0.85 1.97 -1.35
N LEU A 95 -0.19 1.64 -2.45
CA LEU A 95 0.30 2.63 -3.43
C LEU A 95 -0.87 3.30 -4.16
N GLY A 96 -1.86 2.51 -4.61
CA GLY A 96 -3.08 3.04 -5.24
C GLY A 96 -3.84 3.99 -4.32
N TYR A 97 -4.03 3.60 -3.05
CA TYR A 97 -4.60 4.45 -2.02
C TYR A 97 -3.82 5.77 -1.87
N LEU A 98 -2.49 5.69 -1.73
CA LEU A 98 -1.65 6.86 -1.49
C LEU A 98 -1.67 7.83 -2.68
N HIS A 99 -1.73 7.30 -3.92
CA HIS A 99 -1.85 8.10 -5.13
C HIS A 99 -3.09 9.01 -5.09
N HIS A 100 -4.26 8.42 -4.85
CA HIS A 100 -5.51 9.19 -4.78
C HIS A 100 -5.55 10.17 -3.60
N ILE A 101 -4.94 9.82 -2.48
CA ILE A 101 -4.82 10.76 -1.36
C ILE A 101 -3.96 11.98 -1.73
N VAL A 102 -2.87 11.80 -2.47
CA VAL A 102 -2.05 12.94 -2.93
C VAL A 102 -2.86 13.85 -3.85
N ASP A 103 -3.59 13.29 -4.82
CA ASP A 103 -4.45 14.07 -5.72
C ASP A 103 -5.52 14.85 -4.95
N ILE A 104 -6.13 14.23 -3.92
CA ILE A 104 -7.08 14.89 -3.02
C ILE A 104 -6.43 16.07 -2.29
N VAL A 105 -5.19 15.90 -1.81
CA VAL A 105 -4.50 17.02 -1.15
C VAL A 105 -4.22 18.15 -2.13
N VAL A 106 -3.87 17.84 -3.37
CA VAL A 106 -3.73 18.86 -4.42
C VAL A 106 -5.02 19.66 -4.58
N VAL A 107 -6.18 19.01 -4.63
CA VAL A 107 -7.47 19.70 -4.72
C VAL A 107 -7.75 20.56 -3.47
N TYR A 108 -7.49 20.05 -2.27
CA TYR A 108 -7.63 20.84 -1.03
C TYR A 108 -6.72 22.06 -1.01
N TYR A 109 -5.51 21.90 -1.55
CA TYR A 109 -4.56 22.98 -1.70
C TYR A 109 -5.10 24.06 -2.65
N TYR A 110 -5.65 23.67 -3.81
CA TYR A 110 -6.30 24.60 -4.75
C TYR A 110 -7.47 25.37 -4.13
N TRP A 111 -8.25 24.74 -3.23
CA TRP A 111 -9.32 25.43 -2.50
C TRP A 111 -8.85 26.29 -1.33
N ASN A 112 -7.54 26.38 -1.07
CA ASN A 112 -6.99 27.03 0.12
C ASN A 112 -7.62 26.49 1.43
N LYS A 113 -7.95 25.19 1.43
CA LYS A 113 -8.63 24.49 2.52
C LYS A 113 -7.72 23.48 3.22
N MET A 114 -6.41 23.71 3.18
CA MET A 114 -5.40 22.86 3.82
C MET A 114 -5.57 22.72 5.34
N GLU A 115 -6.28 23.67 5.98
CA GLU A 115 -6.67 23.61 7.40
C GLU A 115 -7.50 22.38 7.77
N PHE A 116 -8.29 21.86 6.83
CA PHE A 116 -9.08 20.64 7.01
C PHE A 116 -8.20 19.38 6.94
N TYR A 117 -7.02 19.47 6.33
CA TYR A 117 -6.07 18.37 6.21
C TYR A 117 -5.01 18.40 7.32
N LYS A 118 -5.46 18.43 8.58
CA LYS A 118 -4.61 18.65 9.76
C LYS A 118 -3.70 17.46 10.12
N HIS A 119 -3.98 16.26 9.62
CA HIS A 119 -3.27 15.03 9.99
C HIS A 119 -2.95 14.10 8.82
N PRO A 120 -2.00 14.46 7.92
CA PRO A 120 -1.57 13.62 6.80
C PRO A 120 -1.00 12.25 7.22
N ARG A 121 -0.68 12.07 8.51
CA ARG A 121 -0.08 10.84 9.06
C ARG A 121 -1.08 9.77 9.51
N LYS A 122 -2.37 10.09 9.67
CA LYS A 122 -3.39 9.08 10.05
C LYS A 122 -3.44 7.84 9.14
N PRO A 123 -3.37 7.96 7.80
CA PRO A 123 -3.40 6.79 6.91
C PRO A 123 -2.19 5.85 7.06
N VAL A 124 -1.07 6.36 7.60
CA VAL A 124 0.18 5.61 7.71
C VAL A 124 0.07 4.50 8.77
N HIS A 125 -0.69 4.73 9.85
CA HIS A 125 -0.85 3.75 10.92
C HIS A 125 -1.61 2.50 10.47
N PHE A 126 -2.59 2.66 9.58
CA PHE A 126 -3.40 1.54 9.10
C PHE A 126 -2.62 0.65 8.13
N GLY A 127 -1.76 1.23 7.28
CA GLY A 127 -0.85 0.46 6.41
C GLY A 127 0.18 -0.37 7.19
N ALA A 128 0.68 0.15 8.31
CA ALA A 128 1.65 -0.55 9.15
C ALA A 128 1.09 -1.85 9.76
N ALA A 129 -0.18 -1.84 10.19
CA ALA A 129 -0.83 -3.03 10.75
C ALA A 129 -0.92 -4.18 9.74
N HIS A 130 -1.37 -3.89 8.51
CA HIS A 130 -1.40 -4.90 7.44
C HIS A 130 0.01 -5.41 7.12
N ARG A 131 0.99 -4.51 7.01
CA ARG A 131 2.38 -4.88 6.75
C ARG A 131 2.88 -5.87 7.79
N TRP A 132 2.77 -5.54 9.08
CA TRP A 132 3.21 -6.41 10.17
C TRP A 132 2.50 -7.75 10.16
N PHE A 133 1.21 -7.76 9.91
CA PHE A 133 0.45 -9.01 9.82
C PHE A 133 1.02 -9.94 8.73
N PHE A 134 1.29 -9.43 7.53
CA PHE A 134 1.88 -10.24 6.47
C PHE A 134 3.33 -10.66 6.79
N GLU A 135 4.18 -9.77 7.30
CA GLU A 135 5.54 -10.11 7.73
C GLU A 135 5.57 -11.24 8.78
N ILE A 136 4.67 -11.16 9.77
CA ILE A 136 4.51 -12.19 10.81
C ILE A 136 4.08 -13.52 10.15
N THR A 137 3.12 -13.50 9.22
CA THR A 137 2.66 -14.74 8.57
C THR A 137 3.71 -15.36 7.65
N ILE A 138 4.52 -14.54 6.95
CA ILE A 138 5.68 -15.02 6.17
C ILE A 138 6.68 -15.72 7.09
N ALA A 139 7.05 -15.08 8.21
CA ALA A 139 7.98 -15.64 9.17
C ALA A 139 7.44 -16.94 9.79
N LEU A 140 6.17 -16.94 10.21
CA LEU A 140 5.50 -18.10 10.78
C LEU A 140 5.53 -19.29 9.82
N PHE A 141 5.05 -19.12 8.58
CA PHE A 141 4.98 -20.24 7.63
C PHE A 141 6.35 -20.71 7.18
N LEU A 142 7.37 -19.84 7.12
CA LEU A 142 8.73 -20.30 6.87
C LEU A 142 9.23 -21.18 8.02
N VAL A 143 9.09 -20.72 9.27
CA VAL A 143 9.54 -21.47 10.45
C VAL A 143 8.83 -22.82 10.54
N LEU A 144 7.51 -22.85 10.31
CA LEU A 144 6.74 -24.09 10.29
C LEU A 144 7.18 -25.02 9.16
N SER A 145 7.38 -24.50 7.95
CA SER A 145 7.85 -25.31 6.81
C SER A 145 9.19 -25.97 7.10
N LEU A 146 10.13 -25.22 7.67
CA LEU A 146 11.44 -25.73 8.07
C LEU A 146 11.34 -26.77 9.19
N SER A 147 10.52 -26.51 10.21
CA SER A 147 10.32 -27.43 11.33
C SER A 147 9.75 -28.77 10.88
N TYR A 148 8.72 -28.76 10.04
CA TYR A 148 8.11 -30.01 9.55
C TYR A 148 8.95 -30.69 8.48
N SER A 149 9.73 -29.96 7.68
CA SER A 149 10.65 -30.57 6.71
C SER A 149 11.71 -31.42 7.41
N ASN A 150 12.16 -30.97 8.59
CA ASN A 150 13.05 -31.75 9.43
C ASN A 150 12.38 -32.99 10.04
N GLN A 151 11.12 -32.88 10.48
CA GLN A 151 10.38 -34.02 11.06
C GLN A 151 9.95 -35.05 10.02
N ALA A 152 9.73 -34.63 8.77
CA ALA A 152 9.34 -35.52 7.68
C ALA A 152 10.48 -36.40 7.15
N GLU A 153 11.69 -36.28 7.72
CA GLU A 153 12.92 -36.95 7.22
C GLU A 153 13.20 -36.70 5.72
N ILE A 154 12.57 -35.67 5.13
CA ILE A 154 12.77 -35.27 3.73
C ILE A 154 14.23 -34.83 3.50
N LEU A 155 14.90 -34.39 4.57
CA LEU A 155 16.34 -34.06 4.61
C LEU A 155 17.07 -35.14 5.44
N PRO A 156 17.43 -36.29 4.85
CA PRO A 156 18.04 -37.40 5.59
C PRO A 156 19.44 -37.02 6.10
N GLU A 157 19.68 -37.18 7.40
CA GLU A 157 21.02 -37.20 8.06
C GLU A 157 22.05 -36.15 7.60
N LEU A 158 21.60 -34.94 7.27
CA LEU A 158 22.51 -33.91 6.83
C LEU A 158 23.15 -33.21 8.05
N PRO A 159 24.49 -33.09 8.11
CA PRO A 159 25.19 -32.55 9.28
C PRO A 159 24.72 -31.12 9.60
N LEU A 160 24.87 -30.71 10.86
CA LEU A 160 24.43 -29.41 11.43
C LEU A 160 24.73 -28.17 10.55
N ILE A 161 25.76 -28.26 9.71
CA ILE A 161 26.16 -27.28 8.68
C ILE A 161 25.06 -27.00 7.64
N GLN A 162 24.12 -27.92 7.39
CA GLN A 162 23.02 -27.74 6.44
C GLN A 162 21.78 -27.06 7.00
N TRP A 163 21.80 -26.64 8.26
CA TRP A 163 20.79 -25.73 8.81
C TRP A 163 21.08 -24.26 8.50
N ILE A 164 22.32 -23.93 8.17
CA ILE A 164 22.78 -22.59 7.75
C ILE A 164 22.01 -22.00 6.55
N PRO A 165 21.60 -22.76 5.51
CA PRO A 165 20.81 -22.27 4.38
C PRO A 165 19.44 -21.73 4.80
N CYS A 166 18.89 -22.16 5.94
CA CYS A 166 17.53 -21.81 6.34
C CYS A 166 17.43 -20.37 6.90
N PRO A 167 18.27 -19.95 7.87
CA PRO A 167 18.43 -18.54 8.22
C PRO A 167 18.88 -17.71 7.03
N LEU A 168 19.73 -18.26 6.15
CA LEU A 168 20.17 -17.55 4.95
C LEU A 168 19.00 -17.29 3.99
N LEU A 169 18.14 -18.27 3.73
CA LEU A 169 16.91 -18.12 2.93
C LEU A 169 15.95 -17.11 3.56
N TRP A 170 15.82 -17.13 4.90
CA TRP A 170 15.03 -16.13 5.62
C TRP A 170 15.60 -14.73 5.43
N VAL A 171 16.91 -14.55 5.65
CA VAL A 171 17.60 -13.26 5.45
C VAL A 171 17.46 -12.81 4.00
N ILE A 172 17.68 -13.68 3.01
CA ILE A 172 17.56 -13.34 1.58
C ILE A 172 16.11 -12.92 1.26
N THR A 173 15.12 -13.66 1.74
CA THR A 173 13.71 -13.35 1.50
C THR A 173 13.33 -12.02 2.15
N PHE A 174 13.69 -11.81 3.41
CA PHE A 174 13.36 -10.60 4.16
C PHE A 174 14.11 -9.38 3.60
N VAL A 175 15.41 -9.52 3.30
CA VAL A 175 16.20 -8.47 2.64
C VAL A 175 15.64 -8.18 1.25
N GLY A 176 15.23 -9.20 0.48
CA GLY A 176 14.59 -9.01 -0.81
C GLY A 176 13.29 -8.22 -0.69
N ILE A 177 12.43 -8.59 0.27
CA ILE A 177 11.18 -7.90 0.59
C ILE A 177 11.46 -6.45 0.99
N GLU A 178 12.39 -6.21 1.91
CA GLU A 178 12.77 -4.86 2.34
C GLU A 178 13.39 -4.03 1.21
N ILE A 179 14.18 -4.62 0.33
CA ILE A 179 14.72 -3.92 -0.84
C ILE A 179 13.61 -3.53 -1.80
N VAL A 180 12.67 -4.45 -2.09
CA VAL A 180 11.52 -4.17 -2.96
C VAL A 180 10.66 -3.08 -2.33
N TYR A 181 10.37 -3.19 -1.05
CA TYR A 181 9.61 -2.19 -0.29
C TYR A 181 10.34 -0.84 -0.28
N TRP A 182 11.60 -0.79 0.12
CA TRP A 182 12.38 0.44 0.19
C TRP A 182 12.49 1.14 -1.17
N LYS A 183 12.80 0.40 -2.24
CA LYS A 183 12.87 0.95 -3.59
C LYS A 183 11.52 1.50 -4.06
N THR A 184 10.44 0.78 -3.79
CA THR A 184 9.11 1.13 -4.31
C THR A 184 8.43 2.20 -3.46
N TRP A 185 8.44 2.03 -2.14
CA TRP A 185 7.72 2.84 -1.18
C TRP A 185 8.52 4.05 -0.73
N GLU A 186 9.69 3.83 -0.14
CA GLU A 186 10.42 4.89 0.56
C GLU A 186 11.08 5.84 -0.41
N LYS A 187 11.85 5.30 -1.36
CA LYS A 187 12.64 6.11 -2.31
C LYS A 187 11.78 6.73 -3.41
N LYS A 188 10.82 5.99 -3.96
CA LYS A 188 10.07 6.45 -5.15
C LYS A 188 8.79 7.19 -4.81
N TYR A 189 8.11 6.87 -3.71
CA TYR A 189 6.76 7.39 -3.49
C TYR A 189 6.65 8.25 -2.24
N SER A 190 6.98 7.71 -1.06
CA SER A 190 6.83 8.40 0.22
C SER A 190 7.72 9.65 0.31
N GLY A 191 9.00 9.55 -0.04
CA GLY A 191 9.91 10.70 0.01
C GLY A 191 9.43 11.85 -0.87
N LYS A 192 9.06 11.52 -2.12
CA LYS A 192 8.56 12.47 -3.12
C LYS A 192 7.22 13.09 -2.74
N CYS A 193 6.30 12.31 -2.18
CA CYS A 193 5.02 12.83 -1.66
C CYS A 193 5.25 13.76 -0.47
N ILE A 194 6.13 13.40 0.46
CA ILE A 194 6.45 14.24 1.62
C ILE A 194 7.10 15.55 1.18
N GLU A 195 8.05 15.47 0.24
CA GLU A 195 8.71 16.64 -0.36
C GLU A 195 7.69 17.56 -1.03
N PHE A 196 6.82 17.00 -1.89
CA PHE A 196 5.73 17.74 -2.52
C PHE A 196 4.79 18.40 -1.50
N MET A 197 4.37 17.67 -0.48
CA MET A 197 3.51 18.18 0.59
C MET A 197 4.17 19.30 1.40
N ASN A 198 5.47 19.20 1.64
CA ASN A 198 6.24 20.23 2.33
C ASN A 198 6.41 21.47 1.45
N GLU A 199 6.71 21.30 0.16
CA GLU A 199 6.75 22.42 -0.79
C GLU A 199 5.40 23.14 -0.83
N LEU A 200 4.29 22.41 -0.99
CA LEU A 200 2.94 23.00 -0.96
C LEU A 200 2.66 23.76 0.34
N ARG A 201 3.12 23.26 1.49
CA ARG A 201 2.89 23.93 2.78
C ARG A 201 3.68 25.24 2.91
N ASN A 202 4.83 25.35 2.25
CA ASN A 202 5.70 26.51 2.34
C ASN A 202 5.33 27.63 1.37
N VAL A 203 4.41 27.39 0.43
CA VAL A 203 3.90 28.44 -0.46
C VAL A 203 3.10 29.46 0.35
N PRO A 204 3.39 30.78 0.24
CA PRO A 204 2.61 31.82 0.90
C PRO A 204 1.13 31.78 0.50
N LYS A 205 0.22 31.95 1.47
CA LYS A 205 -1.24 31.92 1.23
C LYS A 205 -1.75 33.00 0.26
N GLU A 206 -0.92 34.00 -0.05
CA GLU A 206 -1.29 35.13 -0.89
C GLU A 206 -1.00 34.89 -2.38
N ASP A 207 -0.27 33.81 -2.72
CA ASP A 207 0.23 33.55 -4.08
C ASP A 207 -0.56 32.46 -4.85
N TYR A 208 -1.82 32.19 -4.47
CA TYR A 208 -2.71 31.29 -5.23
C TYR A 208 -3.10 31.94 -6.58
N ARG A 209 -2.19 31.91 -7.56
CA ARG A 209 -2.32 32.56 -8.89
C ARG A 209 -3.09 31.73 -9.92
N LYS A 210 -3.61 32.43 -10.94
CA LYS A 210 -4.32 31.88 -12.12
C LYS A 210 -3.46 30.97 -13.01
N ASP A 211 -2.13 31.06 -12.89
CA ASP A 211 -1.10 30.45 -13.75
C ASP A 211 -0.56 29.12 -13.20
N TRP A 212 -1.04 28.73 -12.02
CA TRP A 212 -0.59 27.56 -11.27
C TRP A 212 -0.79 26.18 -11.92
N PRO A 213 -1.77 25.93 -12.83
CA PRO A 213 -1.88 24.63 -13.51
C PRO A 213 -0.58 24.21 -14.19
N THR A 214 0.17 25.17 -14.72
CA THR A 214 1.44 24.91 -15.41
C THR A 214 2.57 24.60 -14.43
N GLU A 215 2.69 25.37 -13.35
CA GLU A 215 3.71 25.17 -12.32
C GLU A 215 3.49 23.88 -11.54
N LEU A 216 2.25 23.55 -11.21
CA LEU A 216 1.93 22.33 -10.47
C LEU A 216 2.11 21.08 -11.35
N ASN A 217 1.79 21.16 -12.65
CA ASN A 217 2.17 20.12 -13.60
C ASN A 217 3.69 19.99 -13.73
N THR A 218 4.42 21.11 -13.72
CA THR A 218 5.88 21.10 -13.76
C THR A 218 6.47 20.49 -12.48
N LEU A 219 5.91 20.82 -11.32
CA LEU A 219 6.31 20.30 -10.02
C LEU A 219 5.97 18.82 -9.89
N ARG A 220 4.76 18.42 -10.30
CA ARG A 220 4.33 17.02 -10.37
C ARG A 220 5.25 16.23 -11.29
N LYS A 221 5.57 16.76 -12.47
CA LYS A 221 6.48 16.11 -13.44
C LYS A 221 7.92 16.05 -12.93
N LYS A 222 8.40 17.08 -12.24
CA LYS A 222 9.72 17.10 -11.60
C LYS A 222 9.81 16.04 -10.50
N ILE A 223 8.79 15.96 -9.65
CA ILE A 223 8.79 15.10 -8.47
C ILE A 223 8.45 13.66 -8.86
N PHE A 224 7.38 13.40 -9.59
CA PHE A 224 6.92 12.05 -9.90
C PHE A 224 7.47 11.49 -11.23
N GLY A 225 8.04 12.33 -12.09
CA GLY A 225 8.41 11.98 -13.47
C GLY A 225 7.25 12.20 -14.44
N GLU A 226 7.50 11.97 -15.74
CA GLU A 226 6.41 11.66 -16.69
C GLU A 226 5.88 10.28 -16.29
N ILE A 227 4.67 10.24 -15.73
CA ILE A 227 3.92 9.00 -15.53
C ILE A 227 3.24 8.66 -16.85
#